data_AF-A0A3Q2DKN1-F1
#
_entry.id   AF-A0A3Q2DKN1-F1
#
_cell.length_a   1.000
_cell.length_b   1.000
_cell.length_c   1.000
_cell.angle_alpha   90.00
_cell.angle_beta   90.00
_cell.angle_gamma   90.00
#
_symmetry.space_group_name_H-M   'P 1'
#
loop_
_entity.id
_entity.type
_entity.pdbx_description
1 polymer ?
#
loop_
_entity_poly.entity_id
_entity_poly.type
_entity_poly.pdbx_seq_one_letter_code
_entity_poly.pdbx_strand_id
1 'polypeptide(L)'
;MDEKHLQHDDPKLTVYLLILNVFSTNVSFETLTQPASLTVQPGQRLTIRCQVSYDLGSYYTAWIRQAAGKGLERLEWIGIKNSYGNSYYKDSLKNKFSINLDTSSKTVTLNGENMQPEDSAVYYCARESQ
;
A
#
# COMPACT_ATOMS: atom_id res chain seq x y z
N MET A 1 -64.52 7.81 21.11
CA MET A 1 -65.25 8.00 19.85
C MET A 1 -64.67 9.25 19.21
N ASP A 2 -63.83 9.20 18.19
CA ASP A 2 -63.52 8.09 17.30
C ASP A 2 -62.06 8.13 16.87
N GLU A 3 -61.43 6.97 17.01
CA GLU A 3 -60.13 6.60 16.48
C GLU A 3 -60.29 6.45 14.96
N LYS A 4 -59.74 7.39 14.17
CA LYS A 4 -59.66 7.21 12.71
C LYS A 4 -58.36 6.51 12.37
N HIS A 5 -58.55 5.31 11.83
CA HIS A 5 -57.54 4.39 11.37
C HIS A 5 -56.40 5.03 10.57
N LEU A 6 -55.20 4.67 11.00
CA LEU A 6 -53.93 4.81 10.33
C LEU A 6 -53.96 4.05 8.99
N GLN A 7 -54.03 4.78 7.87
CA GLN A 7 -53.65 4.21 6.58
C GLN A 7 -52.13 4.45 6.43
N HIS A 8 -51.35 3.42 6.78
CA HIS A 8 -49.91 3.42 6.56
C HIS A 8 -49.67 3.14 5.08
N ASP A 9 -49.40 4.19 4.30
CA ASP A 9 -48.88 4.02 2.94
C ASP A 9 -47.48 3.40 3.08
N ASP A 10 -47.36 2.12 2.72
CA ASP A 10 -46.07 1.44 2.64
C ASP A 10 -45.14 2.24 1.71
N PRO A 11 -43.94 2.66 2.15
CA PRO A 11 -43.02 3.36 1.27
C PRO A 11 -42.53 2.40 0.19
N LYS A 12 -43.06 2.54 -1.04
CA LYS A 12 -42.56 1.83 -2.21
C LYS A 12 -41.10 2.21 -2.45
N LEU A 13 -40.19 1.25 -2.23
CA LEU A 13 -38.76 1.40 -2.51
C LEU A 13 -38.55 1.62 -4.01
N THR A 14 -38.42 2.88 -4.41
CA THR A 14 -38.15 3.26 -5.79
C THR A 14 -36.64 3.39 -5.96
N VAL A 15 -36.03 2.45 -6.70
CA VAL A 15 -34.60 2.47 -7.01
C VAL A 15 -34.40 3.30 -8.28
N TYR A 16 -33.80 4.48 -8.16
CA TYR A 16 -33.35 5.26 -9.30
C TYR A 16 -31.95 4.79 -9.74
N LEU A 17 -31.83 4.23 -10.94
CA LEU A 17 -30.54 3.98 -11.57
C LEU A 17 -30.05 5.27 -12.23
N LEU A 18 -29.11 5.96 -11.60
CA LEU A 18 -28.35 7.03 -12.26
C LEU A 18 -27.40 6.38 -13.28
N ILE A 19 -27.73 6.45 -14.57
CA ILE A 19 -26.76 6.15 -15.62
C ILE A 19 -25.79 7.34 -15.67
N LEU A 20 -24.62 7.19 -15.03
CA LEU A 20 -23.54 8.15 -15.16
C LEU A 20 -22.99 8.07 -16.58
N ASN A 21 -23.03 9.19 -17.32
CA ASN A 21 -22.31 9.32 -18.57
C ASN A 21 -20.81 9.22 -18.29
N VAL A 22 -20.18 8.14 -18.74
CA VAL A 22 -18.73 7.95 -18.63
C VAL A 22 -18.06 8.80 -19.71
N PHE A 23 -17.57 9.98 -19.34
CA PHE A 23 -16.51 10.63 -20.10
C PHE A 23 -15.24 9.81 -19.88
N SER A 24 -14.83 9.02 -20.87
CA SER A 24 -13.55 8.32 -20.83
C SER A 24 -12.43 9.34 -21.02
N THR A 25 -12.04 10.01 -19.94
CA THR A 25 -10.68 10.57 -19.86
C THR A 25 -9.73 9.37 -19.81
N ASN A 26 -8.74 9.32 -20.70
CA ASN A 26 -7.65 8.34 -20.60
C ASN A 26 -6.83 8.65 -19.34
N VAL A 27 -7.30 8.19 -18.17
CA VAL A 27 -6.55 8.24 -16.92
C VAL A 27 -5.70 7.00 -16.87
N SER A 28 -4.40 7.16 -17.14
CA SER A 28 -3.41 6.11 -16.89
C SER A 28 -3.20 6.01 -15.38
N PHE A 29 -3.58 4.88 -14.78
CA PHE A 29 -3.29 4.62 -13.36
C PHE A 29 -2.12 3.65 -13.24
N GLU A 30 -1.26 3.90 -12.25
CA GLU A 30 -0.19 2.98 -11.90
C GLU A 30 -0.62 2.09 -10.74
N THR A 31 -0.28 0.81 -10.83
CA THR A 31 -0.55 -0.19 -9.79
C THR A 31 0.71 -0.51 -9.04
N LEU A 32 0.58 -0.66 -7.72
CA LEU A 32 1.58 -1.23 -6.83
C LEU A 32 0.88 -2.34 -6.05
N THR A 33 1.21 -3.59 -6.37
CA THR A 33 0.56 -4.78 -5.80
C THR A 33 1.52 -5.47 -4.84
N GLN A 34 1.10 -5.64 -3.60
CA GLN A 34 1.85 -6.36 -2.57
C GLN A 34 0.90 -7.28 -1.77
N PRO A 35 1.43 -8.29 -1.04
CA PRO A 35 0.62 -9.12 -0.17
C PRO A 35 -0.17 -8.29 0.86
N ALA A 36 -1.41 -8.68 1.13
CA ALA A 36 -2.26 -7.99 2.10
C ALA A 36 -1.74 -8.12 3.56
N SER A 37 -1.15 -9.28 3.88
CA SER A 37 -0.57 -9.54 5.20
C SER A 37 0.51 -10.61 5.10
N LEU A 38 1.54 -10.51 5.96
CA LEU A 38 2.57 -11.52 6.14
C LEU A 38 2.81 -11.70 7.63
N THR A 39 2.98 -12.94 8.06
CA THR A 39 3.33 -13.28 9.45
C THR A 39 4.66 -14.03 9.45
N VAL A 40 5.61 -13.53 10.24
CA VAL A 40 6.93 -14.14 10.43
C VAL A 40 7.18 -14.32 11.92
N GLN A 41 7.94 -15.35 12.29
CA GLN A 41 8.34 -15.56 13.69
C GLN A 41 9.54 -14.66 14.04
N PRO A 42 9.72 -14.31 15.33
CA PRO A 42 10.92 -13.60 15.77
C PRO A 42 12.21 -14.30 15.32
N GLY A 43 13.20 -13.51 14.90
CA GLY A 43 14.48 -13.99 14.37
C GLY A 43 14.46 -14.44 12.90
N GLN A 44 13.28 -14.59 12.28
CA GLN A 44 13.17 -14.95 10.87
C GLN A 44 13.39 -13.75 9.94
N ARG A 45 13.60 -14.06 8.65
CA ARG A 45 13.66 -13.06 7.59
C ARG A 45 12.26 -12.69 7.10
N LEU A 46 12.07 -11.42 6.79
CA LEU A 46 10.90 -10.90 6.07
C LEU A 46 11.27 -10.70 4.60
N THR A 47 10.37 -11.06 3.68
CA THR A 47 10.47 -10.72 2.27
C THR A 47 9.11 -10.24 1.77
N ILE A 48 9.00 -8.96 1.42
CA ILE A 48 7.80 -8.38 0.82
C ILE A 48 8.10 -8.06 -0.64
N ARG A 49 7.27 -8.56 -1.57
CA ARG A 49 7.36 -8.24 -3.00
C ARG A 49 6.27 -7.23 -3.36
N CYS A 50 6.68 -6.17 -4.04
CA CYS A 50 5.81 -5.17 -4.64
C CYS A 50 5.96 -5.25 -6.15
N GLN A 51 4.90 -5.66 -6.85
CA GLN A 51 4.86 -5.65 -8.31
C GLN A 51 4.27 -4.33 -8.79
N VAL A 52 4.95 -3.67 -9.74
CA VAL A 52 4.55 -2.36 -10.24
C VAL A 52 4.17 -2.40 -11.71
N SER A 53 3.24 -1.53 -12.16
CA SER A 53 2.92 -1.42 -13.59
C SER A 53 3.88 -0.50 -14.36
N TYR A 54 4.51 0.46 -13.68
CA TYR A 54 5.42 1.44 -14.29
C TYR A 54 6.78 0.86 -14.65
N ASP A 55 7.54 1.62 -15.44
CA ASP A 55 8.92 1.27 -15.76
C ASP A 55 9.85 1.62 -14.59
N LEU A 56 10.35 0.59 -13.91
CA LEU A 56 11.34 0.71 -12.84
C LEU A 56 12.67 1.34 -13.31
N GLY A 57 12.92 1.39 -14.62
CA GLY A 57 14.03 2.10 -15.23
C GLY A 57 14.02 3.61 -14.98
N SER A 58 12.83 4.22 -14.86
CA SER A 58 12.67 5.68 -14.90
C SER A 58 12.39 6.31 -13.53
N TYR A 59 12.15 5.52 -12.48
CA TYR A 59 11.69 6.04 -11.20
C TYR A 59 12.41 5.40 -10.02
N TYR A 60 12.61 6.21 -8.98
CA TYR A 60 12.92 5.69 -7.66
C TYR A 60 11.68 5.05 -7.04
N THR A 61 11.89 3.92 -6.35
CA THR A 61 10.84 3.25 -5.57
C THR A 61 11.27 3.08 -4.13
N ALA A 62 10.42 3.52 -3.21
CA ALA A 62 10.64 3.55 -1.78
C ALA A 62 9.86 2.45 -1.05
N TRP A 63 10.39 2.10 0.12
CA TRP A 63 9.64 1.39 1.14
C TRP A 63 9.45 2.29 2.37
N ILE A 64 8.22 2.32 2.87
CA ILE A 64 7.79 3.11 4.03
C ILE A 64 7.11 2.14 4.98
N ARG A 65 7.25 2.34 6.29
CA ARG A 65 6.51 1.57 7.30
C ARG A 65 5.77 2.47 8.28
N GLN A 66 4.62 2.02 8.75
CA GLN A 66 3.87 2.60 9.85
C GLN A 66 3.92 1.63 11.04
N ALA A 67 4.79 1.91 12.01
CA ALA A 67 5.02 1.02 13.14
C ALA A 67 3.78 0.93 14.06
N ALA A 68 3.50 -0.26 14.58
CA ALA A 68 2.44 -0.47 15.56
C ALA A 68 2.77 0.21 16.89
N GLY A 69 1.75 0.74 17.59
CA GLY A 69 1.88 1.21 18.99
C GLY A 69 2.53 2.58 19.19
N LYS A 70 3.04 3.24 18.15
CA LYS A 70 3.46 4.65 18.21
C LYS A 70 2.36 5.50 17.58
N GLY A 71 1.39 5.93 18.41
CA GLY A 71 0.15 6.62 18.05
C GLY A 71 0.01 7.03 16.59
N LEU A 72 -0.79 6.27 15.83
CA LEU A 72 -1.36 6.41 14.47
C LEU A 72 -0.66 7.23 13.35
N GLU A 73 0.33 8.09 13.59
CA GLU A 73 0.73 9.17 12.68
C GLU A 73 2.19 9.12 12.22
N ARG A 74 3.04 8.21 12.72
CA ARG A 74 4.46 8.21 12.32
C ARG A 74 4.75 7.19 11.21
N LEU A 75 4.71 7.68 9.98
CA LEU A 75 5.34 7.02 8.84
C LEU A 75 6.86 7.12 8.96
N GLU A 76 7.55 6.00 8.81
CA GLU A 76 9.00 5.92 8.74
C GLU A 76 9.43 5.47 7.35
N TRP A 77 10.13 6.32 6.64
CA TRP A 77 10.83 5.94 5.43
C TRP A 77 11.95 4.93 5.76
N ILE A 78 12.02 3.82 5.02
CA ILE A 78 13.04 2.78 5.19
C ILE A 78 14.22 3.05 4.26
N GLY A 79 13.90 3.24 2.99
CA GLY A 79 14.88 3.41 1.93
C GLY A 79 14.23 3.59 0.57
N ILE A 80 15.04 3.93 -0.42
CA ILE A 80 14.65 4.14 -1.80
C ILE A 80 15.74 3.62 -2.73
N LYS A 81 15.35 3.09 -3.89
CA LYS A 81 16.28 2.53 -4.87
C LYS A 81 15.79 2.79 -6.30
N ASN A 82 16.74 2.97 -7.22
CA ASN A 82 16.48 2.99 -8.66
C ASN A 82 17.24 1.87 -9.38
N SER A 83 16.94 1.71 -10.66
CA SER A 83 17.57 0.73 -11.56
C SER A 83 19.06 1.00 -11.83
N TYR A 84 19.52 2.25 -11.70
CA TYR A 84 20.91 2.68 -11.91
C TYR A 84 21.87 2.31 -10.77
N GLY A 85 21.37 1.67 -9.70
CA GLY A 85 22.17 1.23 -8.56
C GLY A 85 22.26 2.25 -7.43
N ASN A 86 21.65 3.43 -7.55
CA ASN A 86 21.57 4.39 -6.45
C ASN A 86 20.58 3.87 -5.40
N SER A 87 21.00 3.87 -4.14
CA SER A 87 20.13 3.53 -3.02
C SER A 87 20.44 4.38 -1.81
N TYR A 88 19.39 4.77 -1.10
CA TYR A 88 19.48 5.53 0.15
C TYR A 88 18.61 4.85 1.19
N TYR A 89 19.06 4.88 2.45
CA TYR A 89 18.37 4.24 3.56
C TYR A 89 18.34 5.18 4.76
N LYS A 90 17.32 5.04 5.61
CA LYS A 90 17.30 5.69 6.92
C LYS A 90 18.39 5.07 7.78
N ASP A 91 19.25 5.89 8.38
CA ASP A 91 20.41 5.40 9.14
C ASP A 91 20.07 4.39 10.24
N SER A 92 18.94 4.58 10.92
CA SER A 92 18.48 3.65 11.96
C SER A 92 18.02 2.29 11.43
N LEU A 93 17.77 2.16 10.11
CA LEU A 93 17.16 0.99 9.49
C LEU A 93 18.05 0.30 8.45
N LYS A 94 19.14 0.94 8.00
CA LYS A 94 20.03 0.46 6.93
C LYS A 94 20.70 -0.89 7.17
N ASN A 95 20.87 -1.28 8.44
CA ASN A 95 21.45 -2.58 8.80
C ASN A 95 20.39 -3.69 8.94
N LYS A 96 19.12 -3.32 8.91
CA LYS A 96 18.00 -4.25 9.14
C LYS A 96 17.25 -4.56 7.86
N PHE A 97 17.09 -3.57 7.00
CA PHE A 97 16.34 -3.70 5.76
C PHE A 97 17.22 -3.50 4.54
N SER A 98 16.93 -4.24 3.47
CA SER A 98 17.52 -4.06 2.14
C SER A 98 16.44 -4.02 1.07
N ILE A 99 16.69 -3.25 0.01
CA ILE A 99 15.78 -3.10 -1.12
C ILE A 99 16.45 -3.68 -2.38
N ASN A 100 15.75 -4.62 -3.00
CA ASN A 100 16.13 -5.22 -4.29
C ASN A 100 15.12 -4.86 -5.36
N LEU A 101 15.60 -4.80 -6.60
CA LEU A 101 14.86 -4.25 -7.72
C LEU A 101 15.14 -5.14 -8.93
N ASP A 102 14.09 -5.70 -9.50
CA ASP A 102 14.14 -6.52 -10.70
C ASP A 102 13.29 -5.86 -11.78
N THR A 103 13.96 -5.25 -12.76
CA THR A 103 13.34 -4.52 -13.86
C THR A 103 12.65 -5.45 -14.85
N SER A 104 13.09 -6.71 -14.97
CA SER A 104 12.50 -7.70 -15.86
C SER A 104 11.11 -8.13 -15.37
N SER A 105 10.99 -8.43 -14.07
CA SER A 105 9.72 -8.81 -13.46
C SER A 105 8.89 -7.65 -12.93
N LYS A 106 9.40 -6.41 -13.05
CA LYS A 106 8.83 -5.19 -12.45
C LYS A 106 8.54 -5.36 -10.95
N THR A 107 9.49 -5.94 -10.22
CA THR A 107 9.35 -6.25 -8.80
C THR A 107 10.33 -5.45 -7.95
N VAL A 108 9.82 -4.81 -6.90
CA VAL A 108 10.61 -4.17 -5.84
C VAL A 108 10.43 -4.99 -4.57
N THR A 109 11.53 -5.52 -4.05
CA THR A 109 11.51 -6.43 -2.89
C THR A 109 12.13 -5.76 -1.69
N LEU A 110 11.41 -5.71 -0.56
CA LEU A 110 11.95 -5.38 0.75
C LEU A 110 12.34 -6.68 1.45
N ASN A 111 13.60 -6.78 1.90
CA ASN A 111 14.02 -7.83 2.81
C ASN A 111 14.30 -7.23 4.19
N GLY A 112 13.85 -7.90 5.24
CA GLY A 112 14.15 -7.58 6.63
C GLY A 112 14.87 -8.75 7.30
N GLU A 113 15.95 -8.46 8.03
CA GLU A 113 16.75 -9.45 8.76
C GLU A 113 16.43 -9.44 10.26
N ASN A 114 16.46 -10.62 10.88
CA ASN A 114 16.27 -10.81 12.33
C ASN A 114 15.04 -10.04 12.87
N MET A 115 13.87 -10.31 12.29
CA MET A 115 12.63 -9.59 12.61
C MET A 115 12.24 -9.77 14.09
N GLN A 116 11.80 -8.69 14.73
CA GLN A 116 11.39 -8.68 16.14
C GLN A 116 9.97 -8.11 16.27
N PRO A 117 9.27 -8.32 17.41
CA PRO A 117 7.93 -7.78 17.62
C PRO A 117 7.83 -6.26 17.38
N GLU A 118 8.88 -5.50 17.67
CA GLU A 118 8.92 -4.04 17.51
C GLU A 118 8.96 -3.59 16.04
N ASP A 119 9.23 -4.50 15.11
CA ASP A 119 9.19 -4.21 13.67
C ASP A 119 7.80 -4.40 13.07
N SER A 120 6.84 -4.91 13.84
CA SER A 120 5.48 -5.08 13.37
C SER A 120 4.90 -3.72 12.93
N ALA A 121 4.52 -3.66 11.65
CA ALA A 121 4.16 -2.43 10.98
C ALA A 121 3.31 -2.73 9.75
N VAL A 122 2.59 -1.72 9.26
CA VAL A 122 2.10 -1.74 7.87
C VAL A 122 3.23 -1.27 6.97
N TYR A 123 3.53 -2.03 5.92
CA TYR A 123 4.58 -1.72 4.96
C TYR A 123 3.97 -1.27 3.64
N TYR A 124 4.49 -0.16 3.11
CA TYR A 124 4.02 0.47 1.89
C TYR A 124 5.17 0.55 0.89
N CYS A 125 4.93 0.00 -0.29
CA CYS A 125 5.71 0.29 -1.48
C CYS A 125 5.17 1.58 -2.10
N ALA A 126 6.06 2.51 -2.44
CA ALA A 126 5.68 3.81 -2.98
C ALA A 126 6.65 4.24 -4.08
N ARG A 127 6.12 4.72 -5.21
CA ARG A 127 6.92 5.40 -6.23
C ARG A 127 7.21 6.83 -5.77
N GLU A 128 8.41 7.35 -6.05
CA GLU A 128 8.67 8.78 -5.90
C GLU A 128 7.75 9.59 -6.83
N SER A 129 7.16 10.68 -6.31
CA SER A 129 6.40 11.64 -7.10
C SER A 129 7.34 12.61 -7.82
N GLN A 130 6.97 13.06 -9.01
CA GLN A 130 7.62 14.16 -9.72
C GLN A 130 7.11 15.51 -9.23
#